data_AF-A0A965BCZ0-F1
#
_entry.id   AF-A0A965BCZ0-F1
#
_cell.length_a   1.000
_cell.length_b   1.000
_cell.length_c   1.000
_cell.angle_alpha   90.00
_cell.angle_beta   90.00
_cell.angle_gamma   90.00
#
_symmetry.space_group_name_H-M   'P 1'
#
loop_
_entity.id
_entity.type
_entity.pdbx_description
1 polymer ?
#
loop_
_entity_poly.entity_id
_entity_poly.type
_entity_poly.pdbx_seq_one_letter_code
_entity_poly.pdbx_strand_id
1 'polypeptide(L)'
;AATGAPLQQRDTVDPPASAPVVEGMAIRVTRVRIEKITERVPLAPTARRIEDPAMNMSRRVVEDPGVPGVQDVTFAVARVNGVETGRLPVANTVVVAARDSVVRVGAKPGTEVPPVTNGPIWDAIASCESGNNWAINTGNGYYGGLQFDQNTWERHGGLRYAGRADLATREEQIAIASVTQARQGWGAWPVCGRAAS
;
A
#
# COMPACT_ATOMS: atom_id res chain seq x y z
N ALA A 1 36.69 -42.55 -0.16
CA ALA A 1 35.79 -42.52 1.02
C ALA A 1 34.55 -41.72 0.65
N ALA A 2 33.35 -42.17 1.02
CA ALA A 2 32.13 -41.37 0.85
C ALA A 2 32.23 -40.12 1.73
N THR A 3 32.17 -38.93 1.13
CA THR A 3 32.50 -37.64 1.77
C THR A 3 31.43 -37.10 2.74
N GLY A 4 30.47 -37.92 3.16
CA GLY A 4 29.40 -37.51 4.09
C GLY A 4 28.42 -36.47 3.53
N ALA A 5 28.50 -36.12 2.24
CA ALA A 5 27.70 -35.07 1.61
C ALA A 5 26.94 -35.58 0.37
N PRO A 6 25.93 -36.47 0.53
CA PRO A 6 25.17 -37.01 -0.60
C PRO A 6 24.43 -35.90 -1.36
N LEU A 7 24.13 -36.11 -2.63
CA LEU A 7 23.19 -35.27 -3.37
C LEU A 7 21.80 -35.45 -2.76
N GLN A 8 21.08 -34.36 -2.54
CA GLN A 8 19.70 -34.40 -2.04
C GLN A 8 18.86 -33.35 -2.78
N GLN A 9 17.55 -33.44 -2.63
CA GLN A 9 16.59 -32.48 -3.19
C GLN A 9 16.87 -32.16 -4.68
N ARG A 10 17.24 -30.91 -5.00
CA ARG A 10 17.50 -30.44 -6.37
C ARG A 10 18.98 -30.23 -6.65
N ASP A 11 19.87 -30.84 -5.87
CA ASP A 11 21.30 -30.78 -6.16
C ASP A 11 21.60 -31.33 -7.55
N THR A 12 22.57 -30.72 -8.22
CA THR A 12 23.11 -31.22 -9.48
C THR A 12 24.61 -31.45 -9.35
N VAL A 13 25.12 -32.36 -10.17
CA VAL A 13 26.55 -32.69 -10.22
C VAL A 13 27.00 -32.84 -11.66
N ASP A 14 28.21 -32.39 -11.94
CA ASP A 14 28.91 -32.58 -13.20
C ASP A 14 30.31 -33.15 -12.94
N PRO A 15 30.72 -34.27 -13.58
CA PRO A 15 29.93 -35.18 -14.43
C PRO A 15 28.72 -35.82 -13.70
N PRO A 16 27.74 -36.42 -14.43
CA PRO A 16 26.47 -36.87 -13.83
C PRO A 16 26.68 -37.92 -12.74
N ALA A 17 25.75 -38.02 -11.78
CA ALA A 17 25.89 -38.86 -10.59
C ALA A 17 26.10 -40.36 -10.89
N SER A 18 25.74 -40.83 -12.08
CA SER A 18 25.95 -42.20 -12.54
C SER A 18 27.30 -42.45 -13.22
N ALA A 19 28.12 -41.41 -13.43
CA ALA A 19 29.41 -41.54 -14.10
C ALA A 19 30.40 -42.37 -13.25
N PRO A 20 31.17 -43.28 -13.86
CA PRO A 20 32.22 -44.01 -13.15
C PRO A 20 33.29 -43.03 -12.66
N VAL A 21 33.78 -43.25 -11.44
CA VAL A 21 34.85 -42.43 -10.87
C VAL A 21 36.18 -42.84 -11.50
N VAL A 22 36.86 -41.88 -12.14
CA VAL A 22 38.20 -42.06 -12.71
C VAL A 22 39.24 -41.26 -11.92
N GLU A 23 40.50 -41.69 -12.00
CA GLU A 23 41.60 -40.98 -11.34
C GLU A 23 41.76 -39.56 -11.90
N GLY A 24 41.96 -38.57 -11.01
CA GLY A 24 42.07 -37.15 -11.40
C GLY A 24 40.74 -36.46 -11.76
N MET A 25 39.59 -37.14 -11.61
CA MET A 25 38.28 -36.57 -11.92
C MET A 25 37.93 -35.38 -11.04
N ALA A 26 37.61 -34.24 -11.66
CA ALA A 26 36.99 -33.10 -10.99
C ALA A 26 35.47 -33.29 -10.93
N ILE A 27 34.87 -33.07 -9.75
CA ILE A 27 33.43 -33.18 -9.53
C ILE A 27 32.93 -31.82 -9.06
N ARG A 28 32.03 -31.20 -9.83
CA ARG A 28 31.38 -29.94 -9.46
C ARG A 28 29.97 -30.22 -8.99
N VAL A 29 29.68 -29.89 -7.73
CA VAL A 29 28.34 -30.01 -7.16
C VAL A 29 27.72 -28.63 -6.99
N THR A 30 26.49 -28.46 -7.50
CA THR A 30 25.65 -27.30 -7.18
C THR A 30 24.61 -27.73 -6.16
N ARG A 31 24.63 -27.11 -4.98
CA ARG A 31 23.70 -27.44 -3.89
C ARG A 31 22.46 -26.59 -4.00
N VAL A 32 21.29 -27.20 -4.12
CA VAL A 32 20.00 -26.49 -4.16
C VAL A 32 19.12 -27.07 -3.06
N ARG A 33 18.84 -26.23 -2.06
CA ARG A 33 18.17 -26.63 -0.82
C ARG A 33 16.96 -25.75 -0.56
N ILE A 34 15.90 -26.35 -0.03
CA ILE A 34 14.82 -25.66 0.66
C ILE A 34 14.85 -26.12 2.11
N GLU A 35 15.01 -25.17 3.02
CA GLU A 35 15.12 -25.39 4.46
C GLU A 35 13.96 -24.69 5.17
N LYS A 36 13.49 -25.28 6.26
CA LYS A 36 12.53 -24.61 7.15
C LYS A 36 13.31 -23.89 8.24
N ILE A 37 13.21 -22.56 8.27
CA ILE A 37 13.82 -21.72 9.30
C ILE A 37 12.71 -21.05 10.09
N THR A 38 12.75 -21.15 11.41
CA THR A 38 11.78 -20.47 12.29
C THR A 38 12.44 -19.25 12.89
N GLU A 39 11.82 -18.08 12.69
CA GLU A 39 12.28 -16.81 13.23
C GLU A 39 11.19 -16.19 14.11
N ARG A 40 11.60 -15.61 15.23
CA ARG A 40 10.72 -14.88 16.14
C ARG A 40 10.57 -13.43 15.69
N VAL A 41 9.35 -13.03 15.37
CA VAL A 41 9.07 -11.69 14.82
C VAL A 41 7.87 -11.03 15.53
N PRO A 42 7.73 -9.70 15.46
CA PRO A 42 6.55 -9.01 15.98
C PRO A 42 5.26 -9.49 15.32
N LEU A 43 4.18 -9.60 16.11
CA LEU A 43 2.82 -9.81 15.63
C LEU A 43 2.08 -8.47 15.69
N ALA A 44 1.71 -7.92 14.53
CA ALA A 44 0.94 -6.69 14.48
C ALA A 44 -0.44 -6.89 15.14
N PRO A 45 -0.94 -5.91 15.92
CA PRO A 45 -2.25 -6.00 16.55
C PRO A 45 -3.36 -5.97 15.50
N THR A 46 -4.48 -6.65 15.78
CA THR A 46 -5.67 -6.50 14.94
C THR A 46 -6.34 -5.16 15.23
N ALA A 47 -7.06 -4.60 14.25
CA ALA A 47 -7.71 -3.31 14.38
C ALA A 47 -9.19 -3.48 14.74
N ARG A 48 -9.54 -3.17 15.99
CA ARG A 48 -10.93 -3.00 16.41
C ARG A 48 -11.42 -1.65 15.89
N ARG A 49 -12.47 -1.68 15.08
CA ARG A 49 -13.07 -0.49 14.47
C ARG A 49 -14.19 0.05 15.34
N ILE A 50 -14.17 1.36 15.58
CA ILE A 50 -15.26 2.10 16.24
C ILE A 50 -15.74 3.18 15.28
N GLU A 51 -17.04 3.20 15.00
CA GLU A 51 -17.63 4.22 14.12
C GLU A 51 -17.79 5.55 14.86
N ASP A 52 -17.43 6.64 14.18
CA ASP A 52 -17.62 8.01 14.65
C ASP A 52 -18.56 8.77 13.69
N PRO A 53 -19.83 8.99 14.07
CA PRO A 53 -20.81 9.67 13.23
C PRO A 53 -20.55 11.18 13.08
N ALA A 54 -19.58 11.76 13.80
CA ALA A 54 -19.18 13.16 13.62
C ALA A 54 -18.00 13.32 12.64
N MET A 55 -17.33 12.21 12.28
CA MET A 55 -16.15 12.21 11.40
C MET A 55 -16.52 11.74 9.98
N ASN A 56 -16.03 12.46 8.96
CA ASN A 56 -16.25 12.07 7.56
C ASN A 56 -15.75 10.65 7.28
N MET A 57 -16.48 9.89 6.44
CA MET A 57 -16.15 8.50 6.11
C MET A 57 -14.79 8.31 5.43
N SER A 58 -14.23 9.38 4.85
CA SER A 58 -12.88 9.41 4.27
C SER A 58 -11.76 9.40 5.33
N ARG A 59 -12.08 9.63 6.60
CA ARG A 59 -11.12 9.80 7.69
C ARG A 59 -11.10 8.59 8.61
N ARG A 60 -9.90 8.34 9.16
CA ARG A 60 -9.68 7.38 10.23
C ARG A 60 -8.63 7.94 11.19
N VAL A 61 -8.75 7.59 12.46
CA VAL A 61 -7.80 7.96 13.50
C VAL A 61 -7.44 6.71 14.28
N VAL A 62 -6.14 6.47 14.47
CA VAL A 62 -5.66 5.46 15.40
C VAL A 62 -5.76 6.08 16.79
N GLU A 63 -6.72 5.60 17.58
CA GLU A 63 -6.98 6.10 18.93
C GLU A 63 -6.11 5.37 19.96
N ASP A 64 -5.96 4.06 19.79
CA ASP A 64 -5.02 3.24 20.54
C ASP A 64 -4.23 2.39 19.53
N PRO A 65 -2.89 2.52 19.45
CA PRO A 65 -2.08 1.69 18.55
C PRO A 65 -2.04 0.21 18.95
N GLY A 66 -2.58 -0.16 20.11
CA GLY A 66 -2.52 -1.51 20.65
C GLY A 66 -1.15 -1.81 21.25
N VAL A 67 -0.84 -3.10 21.42
CA VAL A 67 0.50 -3.55 21.80
C VAL A 67 0.87 -4.72 20.89
N PRO A 68 1.99 -4.65 20.14
CA PRO A 68 2.45 -5.78 19.33
C PRO A 68 2.65 -7.04 20.18
N GLY A 69 2.21 -8.16 19.63
CA GLY A 69 2.50 -9.48 20.17
C GLY A 69 3.81 -10.02 19.61
N VAL A 70 4.01 -11.32 19.78
CA VAL A 70 5.16 -12.07 19.26
C VAL A 70 4.66 -13.36 18.61
N GLN A 71 5.19 -13.66 17.44
CA GLN A 71 4.93 -14.92 16.74
C GLN A 71 6.23 -15.55 16.25
N ASP A 72 6.25 -16.87 16.20
CA ASP A 72 7.29 -17.64 15.54
C ASP A 72 6.80 -17.94 14.12
N VAL A 73 7.50 -17.41 13.10
CA VAL A 73 7.19 -17.61 11.68
C VAL A 73 8.18 -18.60 11.09
N THR A 74 7.66 -19.69 10.53
CA THR A 74 8.45 -20.66 9.78
C THR A 74 8.49 -20.26 8.32
N PHE A 75 9.69 -20.01 7.80
CA PHE A 75 9.97 -19.73 6.40
C PHE A 75 10.46 -20.99 5.68
N ALA A 76 10.00 -21.21 4.46
CA ALA A 76 10.71 -22.05 3.50
C ALA A 76 11.75 -21.17 2.80
N VAL A 77 13.03 -21.44 3.06
CA VAL A 77 14.17 -20.67 2.57
C VAL A 77 14.88 -21.46 1.48
N ALA A 78 14.91 -20.93 0.27
CA ALA A 78 15.63 -21.49 -0.86
C ALA A 78 17.08 -21.02 -0.82
N ARG A 79 18.03 -21.95 -0.94
CA ARG A 79 19.47 -21.67 -1.00
C ARG A 79 20.10 -22.35 -2.23
N VAL A 80 21.01 -21.62 -2.88
CA VAL A 80 21.91 -22.15 -3.92
C VAL A 80 23.34 -21.98 -3.43
N ASN A 81 24.07 -23.08 -3.28
CA ASN A 81 25.43 -23.11 -2.73
C ASN A 81 25.54 -22.41 -1.36
N GLY A 82 24.53 -22.59 -0.51
CA GLY A 82 24.45 -21.98 0.82
C GLY A 82 23.95 -20.54 0.86
N VAL A 83 23.95 -19.83 -0.28
CA VAL A 83 23.43 -18.47 -0.39
C VAL A 83 21.93 -18.51 -0.57
N GLU A 84 21.22 -17.76 0.27
CA GLU A 84 19.77 -17.62 0.16
C GLU A 84 19.39 -16.90 -1.14
N THR A 85 18.48 -17.50 -1.91
CA THR A 85 17.92 -16.94 -3.15
C THR A 85 16.48 -16.47 -2.98
N GLY A 86 15.82 -16.85 -1.88
CA GLY A 86 14.49 -16.36 -1.53
C GLY A 86 13.92 -17.09 -0.32
N ARG A 87 12.89 -16.50 0.29
CA ARG A 87 12.15 -17.09 1.40
C ARG A 87 10.65 -16.80 1.27
N LEU A 88 9.82 -17.73 1.73
CA LEU A 88 8.36 -17.57 1.81
C LEU A 88 7.89 -18.03 3.21
N PRO A 89 7.04 -17.27 3.92
CA PRO A 89 6.42 -17.75 5.15
C PRO A 89 5.47 -18.92 4.83
N VAL A 90 5.61 -20.04 5.53
CA VAL A 90 4.81 -21.26 5.31
C VAL A 90 3.99 -21.68 6.53
N ALA A 91 4.31 -21.16 7.72
CA ALA A 91 3.53 -21.34 8.92
C ALA A 91 3.85 -20.22 9.92
N ASN A 92 2.94 -19.98 10.85
CA ASN A 92 3.20 -19.12 12.00
C ASN A 92 2.52 -19.69 13.25
N THR A 93 3.07 -19.39 14.42
CA THR A 93 2.46 -19.71 15.71
C THR A 93 2.57 -18.50 16.62
N VAL A 94 1.46 -18.11 17.24
CA VAL A 94 1.43 -16.99 18.18
C VAL A 94 2.06 -17.44 19.50
N VAL A 95 3.09 -16.71 19.95
CA VAL A 95 3.78 -16.95 21.23
C VAL A 95 3.20 -16.04 22.31
N VAL A 96 3.08 -14.75 21.99
CA VAL A 96 2.43 -13.75 22.84
C VAL A 96 1.38 -13.06 21.99
N ALA A 97 0.12 -13.12 22.40
CA ALA A 97 -0.96 -12.46 21.69
C ALA A 97 -0.74 -10.94 21.68
N ALA A 98 -1.05 -10.30 20.56
CA ALA A 98 -1.09 -8.86 20.48
C ALA A 98 -2.34 -8.33 21.22
N ARG A 99 -2.25 -7.12 21.79
CA ARG A 99 -3.44 -6.38 22.24
C ARG A 99 -3.95 -5.57 21.06
N ASP A 100 -5.22 -5.74 20.72
CA ASP A 100 -5.87 -5.03 19.62
C ASP A 100 -5.63 -3.52 19.69
N SER A 101 -5.47 -2.95 18.51
CA SER A 101 -5.51 -1.50 18.29
C SER A 101 -6.96 -1.04 18.18
N VAL A 102 -7.22 0.20 18.52
CA VAL A 102 -8.52 0.86 18.33
C VAL A 102 -8.37 1.90 17.23
N VAL A 103 -9.11 1.71 16.15
CA VAL A 103 -9.18 2.65 15.04
C VAL A 103 -10.59 3.21 14.97
N ARG A 104 -10.69 4.52 15.19
CA ARG A 104 -11.91 5.28 14.97
C ARG A 104 -12.06 5.56 13.48
N VAL A 105 -13.16 5.15 12.89
CA VAL A 105 -13.45 5.34 11.46
C VAL A 105 -14.64 6.27 11.31
N GLY A 106 -14.58 7.20 10.37
CA GLY A 106 -15.69 8.11 10.14
C GLY A 106 -16.94 7.39 9.64
N ALA A 107 -18.08 7.81 10.14
CA ALA A 107 -19.40 7.29 9.81
C ALA A 107 -20.43 8.42 9.64
N LYS A 108 -19.98 9.66 9.45
CA LYS A 108 -20.86 10.82 9.30
C LYS A 108 -21.75 10.67 8.04
N PRO A 109 -23.08 10.65 8.18
CA PRO A 109 -23.99 10.51 7.04
C PRO A 109 -23.79 11.62 6.00
N GLY A 110 -23.89 11.28 4.71
CA GLY A 110 -23.78 12.25 3.61
C GLY A 110 -22.33 12.58 3.21
N THR A 111 -21.34 11.93 3.84
CA THR A 111 -19.91 12.08 3.55
C THR A 111 -19.34 10.88 2.79
N GLU A 112 -20.20 10.09 2.16
CA GLU A 112 -19.80 9.01 1.26
C GLU A 112 -19.03 9.60 0.07
N VAL A 113 -17.84 9.07 -0.18
CA VAL A 113 -16.98 9.49 -1.30
C VAL A 113 -17.09 8.48 -2.43
N PRO A 114 -17.57 8.87 -3.62
CA PRO A 114 -17.62 7.96 -4.76
C PRO A 114 -16.20 7.56 -5.20
N PRO A 115 -16.03 6.37 -5.81
CA PRO A 115 -14.76 6.00 -6.42
C PRO A 115 -14.30 7.05 -7.43
N VAL A 116 -13.02 7.39 -7.41
CA VAL A 116 -12.42 8.35 -8.34
C VAL A 116 -12.37 7.74 -9.74
N THR A 117 -13.03 8.38 -10.70
CA THR A 117 -12.87 8.12 -12.14
C THR A 117 -11.86 9.11 -12.71
N ASN A 118 -11.10 8.72 -13.75
CA ASN A 118 -10.08 9.57 -14.38
C ASN A 118 -9.01 10.13 -13.41
N GLY A 119 -8.65 9.36 -12.38
CA GLY A 119 -7.67 9.76 -11.36
C GLY A 119 -6.39 10.39 -11.93
N PRO A 120 -5.73 9.77 -12.94
CA PRO A 120 -4.53 10.36 -13.55
C PRO A 120 -4.76 11.74 -14.19
N ILE A 121 -5.94 12.01 -14.75
CA ILE A 121 -6.29 13.32 -15.32
C ILE A 121 -6.41 14.34 -14.18
N TRP A 122 -7.10 13.99 -13.09
CA TRP A 122 -7.20 14.85 -11.92
C TRP A 122 -5.86 15.16 -11.28
N ASP A 123 -4.96 14.17 -11.21
CA ASP A 123 -3.61 14.37 -10.70
C ASP A 123 -2.76 15.24 -11.65
N ALA A 124 -2.93 15.10 -12.97
CA ALA A 124 -2.27 15.99 -13.93
C ALA A 124 -2.75 17.44 -13.80
N ILE A 125 -4.06 17.65 -13.64
CA ILE A 125 -4.64 18.98 -13.36
C ILE A 125 -4.08 19.51 -12.05
N ALA A 126 -4.12 18.72 -10.96
CA ALA A 126 -3.61 19.16 -9.68
C ALA A 126 -2.10 19.47 -9.71
N SER A 127 -1.32 18.72 -10.49
CA SER A 127 0.10 19.02 -10.70
C SER A 127 0.31 20.38 -11.35
N CYS A 128 -0.51 20.73 -12.32
CA CYS A 128 -0.44 22.00 -13.04
C CYS A 128 -0.98 23.17 -12.19
N GLU A 129 -2.08 22.95 -11.47
CA GLU A 129 -2.80 23.97 -10.70
C GLU A 129 -2.16 24.26 -9.32
N SER A 130 -1.62 23.24 -8.66
CA SER A 130 -1.17 23.32 -7.26
C SER A 130 0.15 22.59 -6.98
N GLY A 131 0.83 22.06 -7.99
CA GLY A 131 2.01 21.23 -7.79
C GLY A 131 1.70 19.93 -7.03
N ASN A 132 0.49 19.38 -7.19
CA ASN A 132 -0.03 18.22 -6.45
C ASN A 132 -0.25 18.44 -4.95
N ASN A 133 -0.25 19.69 -4.48
CA ASN A 133 -0.57 19.99 -3.10
C ASN A 133 -2.09 20.13 -2.91
N TRP A 134 -2.76 19.03 -2.55
CA TRP A 134 -4.20 19.01 -2.32
C TRP A 134 -4.68 19.85 -1.13
N ALA A 135 -3.77 20.25 -0.23
CA ALA A 135 -4.06 21.11 0.91
C ALA A 135 -3.58 22.55 0.68
N ILE A 136 -3.30 22.94 -0.58
CA ILE A 136 -2.77 24.27 -0.88
C ILE A 136 -3.79 25.37 -0.53
N ASN A 137 -3.28 26.42 0.11
CA ASN A 137 -4.00 27.65 0.38
C ASN A 137 -2.98 28.78 0.46
N THR A 138 -2.79 29.49 -0.65
CA THR A 138 -1.82 30.59 -0.75
C THR A 138 -2.42 31.95 -0.41
N GLY A 139 -3.71 32.01 -0.07
CA GLY A 139 -4.43 33.27 0.13
C GLY A 139 -4.83 33.99 -1.16
N ASN A 140 -4.73 33.34 -2.32
CA ASN A 140 -5.08 33.91 -3.63
C ASN A 140 -6.59 33.83 -3.97
N GLY A 141 -7.43 33.32 -3.04
CA GLY A 141 -8.87 33.14 -3.24
C GLY A 141 -9.29 31.77 -3.79
N TYR A 142 -8.32 30.89 -4.10
CA TYR A 142 -8.54 29.51 -4.53
C TYR A 142 -7.97 28.51 -3.52
N TYR A 143 -8.58 27.33 -3.47
CA TYR A 143 -8.31 26.33 -2.43
C TYR A 143 -8.15 24.94 -3.01
N GLY A 144 -7.20 24.21 -2.45
CA GLY A 144 -7.00 22.78 -2.70
C GLY A 144 -6.39 22.46 -4.06
N GLY A 145 -6.25 21.16 -4.33
CA GLY A 145 -5.43 20.66 -5.43
C GLY A 145 -5.91 21.12 -6.81
N LEU A 146 -7.22 21.33 -6.94
CA LEU A 146 -7.90 21.72 -8.18
C LEU A 146 -8.28 23.20 -8.22
N GLN A 147 -7.75 24.01 -7.28
CA GLN A 147 -7.94 25.46 -7.22
C GLN A 147 -9.41 25.88 -7.30
N PHE A 148 -10.24 25.37 -6.37
CA PHE A 148 -11.64 25.80 -6.26
C PHE A 148 -11.74 27.22 -5.70
N ASP A 149 -12.58 28.07 -6.29
CA ASP A 149 -13.11 29.22 -5.55
C ASP A 149 -14.19 28.76 -4.55
N GLN A 150 -14.36 29.54 -3.48
CA GLN A 150 -15.27 29.17 -2.39
C GLN A 150 -16.72 29.02 -2.83
N ASN A 151 -17.22 29.90 -3.71
CA ASN A 151 -18.62 29.85 -4.14
C ASN A 151 -18.89 28.62 -5.03
N THR A 152 -17.94 28.22 -5.88
CA THR A 152 -18.04 26.96 -6.64
C THR A 152 -18.03 25.76 -5.69
N TRP A 153 -17.13 25.72 -4.71
CA TRP A 153 -17.10 24.63 -3.71
C TRP A 153 -18.45 24.46 -3.01
N GLU A 154 -19.04 25.55 -2.53
CA GLU A 154 -20.33 25.55 -1.85
C GLU A 154 -21.47 25.12 -2.77
N ARG A 155 -21.54 25.72 -3.97
CA ARG A 155 -22.62 25.47 -4.95
C ARG A 155 -22.66 24.01 -5.42
N HIS A 156 -21.51 23.35 -5.47
CA HIS A 156 -21.39 21.97 -5.90
C HIS A 156 -21.46 20.96 -4.74
N GLY A 157 -21.71 21.43 -3.51
CA GLY A 157 -22.01 20.59 -2.35
C GLY A 157 -20.79 20.19 -1.51
N GLY A 158 -19.67 20.89 -1.64
CA GLY A 158 -18.44 20.59 -0.93
C GLY A 158 -18.52 20.75 0.60
N LEU A 159 -19.46 21.56 1.10
CA LEU A 159 -19.66 21.79 2.54
C LEU A 159 -20.02 20.52 3.32
N ARG A 160 -20.49 19.46 2.66
CA ARG A 160 -20.71 18.16 3.32
C ARG A 160 -19.40 17.54 3.81
N TYR A 161 -18.30 17.80 3.09
CA TYR A 161 -16.97 17.31 3.43
C TYR A 161 -16.21 18.29 4.31
N ALA A 162 -16.08 19.55 3.88
CA ALA A 162 -15.31 20.54 4.63
C ALA A 162 -15.75 21.96 4.28
N GLY A 163 -15.43 22.91 5.17
CA GLY A 163 -15.75 24.33 4.97
C GLY A 163 -15.07 24.95 3.74
N ARG A 164 -13.95 24.37 3.27
CA ARG A 164 -13.23 24.77 2.07
C ARG A 164 -12.60 23.54 1.41
N ALA A 165 -12.23 23.65 0.13
CA ALA A 165 -11.63 22.55 -0.62
C ALA A 165 -10.28 22.08 -0.03
N ASP A 166 -9.41 23.00 0.43
CA ASP A 166 -8.08 22.68 1.02
C ASP A 166 -8.15 21.82 2.29
N LEU A 167 -9.30 21.78 2.95
CA LEU A 167 -9.54 21.02 4.17
C LEU A 167 -10.11 19.61 3.89
N ALA A 168 -10.60 19.39 2.67
CA ALA A 168 -11.13 18.10 2.21
C ALA A 168 -10.01 17.21 1.67
N THR A 169 -10.22 15.89 1.69
CA THR A 169 -9.27 14.96 1.06
C THR A 169 -9.26 15.13 -0.45
N ARG A 170 -8.21 14.61 -1.11
CA ARG A 170 -8.12 14.55 -2.57
C ARG A 170 -9.39 13.96 -3.19
N GLU A 171 -9.85 12.82 -2.68
CA GLU A 171 -10.99 12.11 -3.22
C GLU A 171 -12.30 12.88 -3.01
N GLU A 172 -12.44 13.57 -1.87
CA GLU A 172 -13.57 14.47 -1.60
C GLU A 172 -13.57 15.66 -2.58
N GLN A 173 -12.40 16.26 -2.84
CA GLN A 173 -12.27 17.34 -3.83
C GLN A 173 -12.61 16.87 -5.24
N ILE A 174 -12.10 15.72 -5.66
CA ILE A 174 -12.40 15.12 -6.98
C ILE A 174 -13.89 14.79 -7.12
N ALA A 175 -14.54 14.33 -6.05
CA ALA A 175 -15.96 14.05 -6.07
C ALA A 175 -16.77 15.32 -6.39
N ILE A 176 -16.39 16.48 -5.84
CA ILE A 176 -17.00 17.77 -6.16
C ILE A 176 -16.60 18.24 -7.57
N ALA A 177 -15.35 18.06 -7.96
CA ALA A 177 -14.85 18.45 -9.29
C ALA A 177 -15.54 17.69 -10.41
N SER A 178 -15.86 16.41 -10.19
CA SER A 178 -16.59 15.58 -11.13
C SER A 178 -18.01 16.08 -11.36
N VAL A 179 -18.66 16.70 -10.36
CA VAL A 179 -19.95 17.38 -10.54
C VAL A 179 -19.79 18.62 -11.43
N THR A 180 -18.72 19.40 -11.25
CA THR A 180 -18.41 20.56 -12.10
C THR A 180 -18.11 20.13 -13.53
N GLN A 181 -17.27 19.10 -13.70
CA GLN A 181 -16.86 18.54 -14.99
C GLN A 181 -18.05 17.97 -15.77
N ALA A 182 -18.99 17.30 -15.10
CA ALA A 182 -20.20 16.81 -15.74
C ALA A 182 -21.09 17.94 -16.29
N ARG A 183 -21.03 19.15 -15.72
CA ARG A 183 -21.84 20.31 -16.13
C ARG A 183 -21.16 21.21 -17.16
N GLN A 184 -19.84 21.39 -17.06
CA GLN A 184 -19.08 22.38 -17.82
C GLN A 184 -18.02 21.74 -18.74
N GLY A 185 -17.87 20.42 -18.70
CA GLY A 185 -16.73 19.71 -19.27
C GLY A 185 -15.43 20.09 -18.56
N TRP A 186 -14.30 19.77 -19.20
CA TRP A 186 -12.96 20.13 -18.69
C TRP A 186 -12.65 21.64 -18.82
N GLY A 187 -13.57 22.44 -19.34
CA GLY A 187 -13.41 23.89 -19.53
C GLY A 187 -13.31 24.70 -18.25
N ALA A 188 -13.66 24.12 -17.09
CA ALA A 188 -13.44 24.73 -15.78
C ALA A 188 -11.94 24.84 -15.42
N TRP A 189 -11.08 24.07 -16.10
CA TRP A 189 -9.62 24.16 -16.00
C TRP A 189 -9.05 24.48 -17.40
N PRO A 190 -9.16 25.74 -17.87
CA PRO A 190 -8.96 26.07 -19.28
C PRO A 190 -7.54 25.83 -19.81
N VAL A 191 -6.53 25.90 -18.93
CA VAL A 191 -5.12 25.65 -19.29
C VAL A 191 -4.73 24.22 -18.88
N CYS A 192 -4.88 23.90 -17.60
CA CYS A 192 -4.44 22.61 -17.05
C CYS A 192 -5.34 21.43 -17.42
N GLY A 193 -6.66 21.64 -17.53
CA GLY A 193 -7.63 20.61 -17.91
C GLY A 193 -7.50 20.19 -19.37
N ARG A 194 -7.31 21.14 -20.29
CA ARG A 194 -7.10 20.85 -21.71
C ARG A 194 -5.79 20.11 -22.01
N ALA A 195 -4.77 20.31 -21.18
CA ALA A 195 -3.50 19.60 -21.31
C ALA A 195 -3.56 18.18 -20.71
N ALA A 196 -4.51 17.92 -19.81
CA ALA A 196 -4.63 16.68 -19.06
C ALA A 196 -5.70 15.72 -19.60
N SER A 197 -6.72 16.22 -20.32
CA SER A 197 -7.90 15.47 -20.79
C SER A 197 -7.77 14.89 -22.19
#